data_AF-X1NAG8-F1
#
_entry.id   AF-X1NAG8-F1
#
_cell.length_a   1.000
_cell.length_b   1.000
_cell.length_c   1.000
_cell.angle_alpha   90.00
_cell.angle_beta   90.00
_cell.angle_gamma   90.00
#
_symmetry.space_group_name_H-M   'P 1'
#
loop_
_entity.id
_entity.type
_entity.pdbx_description
1 polymer ?
#
loop_
_entity_poly.entity_id
_entity_poly.type
_entity_poly.pdbx_seq_one_letter_code
_entity_poly.pdbx_strand_id
1 'polypeptide(L)'
;MSILLETNLSLPLFRHGKVRDVYDLGDKLLIVSTDRISAFDVVLPCGIPDKGKVLNQLSAFWFEETAHILPNHLIKVIDSSDSVGVVMNEVKNLSSQPGELPDYLIGRSMLVA
;
A
#
# COMPACT_ATOMS: atom_id res chain seq x y z
N MET A 1 -3.50 -10.90 16.07
CA MET A 1 -3.03 -10.37 14.78
C MET A 1 -4.01 -10.79 13.70
N SER A 2 -4.58 -9.83 12.96
CA SER A 2 -5.49 -10.11 11.85
C SER A 2 -4.71 -10.23 10.53
N ILE A 3 -5.07 -11.21 9.71
CA ILE A 3 -4.52 -11.43 8.37
C ILE A 3 -5.30 -10.54 7.40
N LEU A 4 -4.62 -9.72 6.60
CA LEU A 4 -5.25 -8.88 5.58
C LEU A 4 -5.24 -9.58 4.21
N LEU A 5 -6.35 -10.22 3.86
CA LEU A 5 -6.52 -10.85 2.55
C LEU A 5 -7.19 -9.92 1.54
N GLU A 6 -8.02 -8.99 1.99
CA GLU A 6 -8.76 -8.06 1.14
C GLU A 6 -8.63 -6.64 1.67
N THR A 7 -8.48 -5.67 0.76
CA THR A 7 -8.50 -4.25 1.10
C THR A 7 -9.83 -3.64 0.68
N ASN A 8 -10.43 -2.87 1.57
CA ASN A 8 -11.66 -2.13 1.28
C ASN A 8 -11.44 -0.66 1.65
N LEU A 9 -10.95 0.10 0.67
CA LEU A 9 -10.80 1.55 0.77
C LEU A 9 -11.85 2.19 -0.12
N SER A 10 -12.44 3.29 0.34
CA SER A 10 -13.35 4.12 -0.45
C SER A 10 -12.59 4.98 -1.47
N LEU A 11 -11.71 4.35 -2.24
CA LEU A 11 -10.86 4.96 -3.25
C LEU A 11 -11.01 4.21 -4.57
N PRO A 12 -10.80 4.86 -5.73
CA PRO A 12 -10.81 4.18 -7.02
C PRO A 12 -9.76 3.06 -7.05
N LEU A 13 -10.20 1.82 -7.23
CA LEU A 13 -9.28 0.69 -7.36
C LEU A 13 -8.66 0.69 -8.76
N PHE A 14 -7.35 0.91 -8.84
CA PHE A 14 -6.61 0.87 -10.10
C PHE A 14 -6.32 -0.57 -10.54
N ARG A 15 -5.85 -1.40 -9.61
CA ARG A 15 -5.49 -2.80 -9.89
C ARG A 15 -5.58 -3.69 -8.67
N HIS A 16 -6.26 -4.81 -8.82
CA HIS A 16 -6.19 -5.94 -7.89
C HIS A 16 -5.10 -6.91 -8.34
N GLY A 17 -3.99 -6.96 -7.61
CA GLY A 17 -2.88 -7.88 -7.90
C GLY A 17 -2.93 -9.13 -7.03
N LYS A 18 -2.11 -10.14 -7.37
CA LYS A 18 -2.00 -11.38 -6.59
C LYS A 18 -1.73 -11.12 -5.10
N VAL A 19 -0.83 -10.18 -4.81
CA VAL A 19 -0.36 -9.89 -3.44
C VAL A 19 -0.39 -8.40 -3.05
N ARG A 20 -0.73 -7.52 -3.98
CA ARG A 20 -0.80 -6.06 -3.76
C ARG A 20 -2.07 -5.50 -4.39
N ASP A 21 -2.67 -4.55 -3.70
CA ASP A 21 -3.79 -3.76 -4.19
C ASP A 21 -3.32 -2.34 -4.46
N VAL A 22 -3.74 -1.78 -5.59
CA VAL A 22 -3.30 -0.45 -6.05
C VAL A 22 -4.53 0.42 -6.21
N TYR A 23 -4.52 1.57 -5.54
CA TYR A 23 -5.56 2.57 -5.60
C TYR A 23 -5.07 3.82 -6.33
N ASP A 24 -5.93 4.38 -7.15
CA ASP A 24 -5.65 5.58 -7.95
C ASP A 24 -5.96 6.83 -7.13
N LEU A 25 -4.96 7.72 -7.02
CA LEU A 25 -5.06 9.04 -6.40
C LEU A 25 -4.89 10.17 -7.43
N GLY A 26 -5.12 9.91 -8.72
CA GLY A 26 -4.99 10.88 -9.80
C GLY A 26 -3.57 10.95 -10.35
N ASP A 27 -2.69 11.71 -9.70
CA ASP A 27 -1.29 11.88 -10.10
C ASP A 27 -0.32 10.90 -9.39
N LYS A 28 -0.85 10.14 -8.43
CA LYS A 28 -0.10 9.21 -7.59
C LYS A 28 -0.87 7.90 -7.43
N LEU A 29 -0.17 6.86 -7.02
CA LEU A 29 -0.78 5.57 -6.66
C LEU A 29 -0.52 5.25 -5.20
N LEU A 30 -1.55 4.74 -4.52
CA LEU A 30 -1.42 4.10 -3.21
C LEU A 30 -1.30 2.59 -3.41
N ILE A 31 -0.15 2.03 -3.06
CA ILE A 31 0.10 0.59 -3.11
C ILE A 31 -0.06 0.02 -1.70
N VAL A 32 -0.90 -1.01 -1.56
CA VAL A 32 -1.14 -1.75 -0.31
C VAL A 32 -0.65 -3.19 -0.46
N SER A 33 0.31 -3.58 0.37
CA SER A 33 0.83 -4.96 0.42
C SER A 33 -0.01 -5.83 1.34
N THR A 34 -0.61 -6.87 0.76
CA THR A 34 -1.51 -7.78 1.48
C THR A 34 -0.75 -9.00 2.02
N ASP A 35 -1.41 -9.73 2.93
CA ASP A 35 -0.91 -10.98 3.49
C ASP A 35 -1.20 -12.19 2.59
N ARG A 36 -1.82 -11.96 1.43
CA ARG A 36 -2.04 -12.97 0.39
C ARG A 36 -0.71 -13.55 -0.09
N ILE A 37 -0.71 -14.83 -0.39
CA ILE A 37 0.39 -15.54 -1.03
C ILE A 37 -0.11 -16.16 -2.33
N SER A 38 0.76 -16.25 -3.31
CA SER A 38 0.45 -16.90 -4.58
C SER A 38 1.58 -17.84 -4.95
N ALA A 39 1.23 -19.01 -5.46
CA ALA A 39 2.16 -19.96 -6.05
C ALA A 39 1.65 -20.28 -7.45
N PHE A 40 2.55 -20.29 -8.43
CA PHE A 40 2.19 -20.39 -9.84
C PHE A 40 1.18 -19.28 -10.24
N ASP A 41 0.07 -19.67 -10.83
CA ASP A 41 -1.03 -18.82 -11.29
C ASP A 41 -2.16 -18.67 -10.25
N VAL A 42 -2.05 -19.31 -9.08
CA VAL A 42 -3.13 -19.34 -8.07
C VAL A 42 -2.78 -18.48 -6.84
N VAL A 43 -3.74 -17.67 -6.39
CA VAL A 43 -3.72 -17.04 -5.06
C VAL A 43 -4.27 -18.04 -4.05
N LEU A 44 -3.50 -18.34 -3.01
CA LEU A 44 -3.88 -19.34 -2.02
C LEU A 44 -4.93 -18.76 -1.06
N PRO A 45 -5.84 -19.60 -0.51
CA PRO A 45 -6.91 -19.13 0.36
C PRO A 45 -6.42 -18.68 1.74
N CYS A 46 -5.24 -19.12 2.16
CA CYS A 46 -4.61 -18.70 3.41
C CYS A 46 -3.55 -17.62 3.16
N GLY A 47 -3.41 -16.71 4.12
CA GLY A 47 -2.34 -15.71 4.14
C GLY A 47 -1.32 -15.97 5.22
N ILE A 48 -0.20 -15.26 5.16
CA ILE A 48 0.83 -15.27 6.21
C ILE A 48 0.72 -13.96 7.00
N PRO A 49 0.44 -14.00 8.32
CA PRO A 49 0.34 -12.80 9.15
C PRO A 49 1.53 -11.85 8.96
N ASP A 50 1.26 -10.56 8.81
CA ASP A 50 2.24 -9.46 8.68
C ASP A 50 3.23 -9.56 7.51
N LYS A 51 3.10 -10.55 6.62
CA LYS A 51 3.93 -10.68 5.41
C LYS A 51 3.85 -9.42 4.55
N GLY A 52 2.68 -8.81 4.44
CA GLY A 52 2.49 -7.55 3.72
C GLY A 52 3.33 -6.41 4.29
N LYS A 53 3.40 -6.29 5.62
CA LYS A 53 4.20 -5.25 6.30
C LYS A 53 5.69 -5.44 6.08
N VAL A 54 6.19 -6.65 6.32
CA VAL A 54 7.62 -6.97 6.19
C VAL A 54 8.10 -6.71 4.75
N LEU A 55 7.35 -7.18 3.75
CA LEU A 55 7.73 -7.01 2.35
C LEU A 55 7.61 -5.57 1.86
N ASN A 56 6.66 -4.79 2.39
CA ASN A 56 6.54 -3.37 2.10
C ASN A 56 7.76 -2.59 2.61
N GLN A 57 8.16 -2.83 3.86
CA GLN A 57 9.32 -2.18 4.48
C GLN A 57 10.63 -2.63 3.82
N LEU A 58 10.76 -3.91 3.44
CA LEU A 58 11.90 -4.38 2.66
C LEU A 58 11.99 -3.68 1.31
N SER A 59 10.86 -3.47 0.63
CA SER A 59 10.84 -2.71 -0.63
C SER A 59 11.27 -1.27 -0.40
N ALA A 60 10.74 -0.62 0.65
CA ALA A 60 11.11 0.75 1.01
C ALA A 60 12.61 0.91 1.28
N PHE A 61 13.20 0.02 2.08
CA PHE A 61 14.63 -0.01 2.35
C PHE A 61 15.43 -0.03 1.04
N TRP A 62 15.12 -0.94 0.12
CA TRP A 62 15.85 -1.01 -1.15
C TRP A 62 15.63 0.19 -2.07
N PHE A 63 14.43 0.80 -2.06
CA PHE A 63 14.20 2.05 -2.79
C PHE A 63 15.05 3.19 -2.27
N GLU A 64 15.22 3.32 -0.95
CA GLU A 64 16.08 4.32 -0.33
C GLU A 64 17.56 4.03 -0.64
N GLU A 65 18.01 2.80 -0.40
CA GLU A 65 19.41 2.41 -0.61
C GLU A 65 19.85 2.58 -2.07
N THR A 66 18.95 2.37 -3.04
CA THR A 66 19.28 2.45 -4.47
C THR A 66 18.97 3.81 -5.12
N ALA A 67 18.41 4.76 -4.37
CA ALA A 67 18.01 6.07 -4.91
C ALA A 67 19.19 6.87 -5.51
N HIS A 68 20.41 6.65 -5.00
CA HIS A 68 21.62 7.28 -5.52
C HIS A 68 22.09 6.68 -6.87
N ILE A 69 21.59 5.49 -7.24
CA ILE A 69 21.94 4.79 -8.49
C ILE A 69 20.98 5.21 -9.60
N LEU A 70 19.67 5.21 -9.33
CA LEU A 70 18.63 5.57 -10.28
C LEU A 70 17.42 6.18 -9.56
N PRO A 71 16.79 7.22 -10.12
CA PRO A 71 15.49 7.68 -9.64
C PRO A 71 14.47 6.55 -9.61
N ASN A 72 13.66 6.51 -8.56
CA ASN A 72 12.57 5.54 -8.42
C ASN A 72 11.25 6.23 -8.06
N HIS A 73 10.18 5.45 -8.02
CA HIS A 73 8.80 5.94 -7.90
C HIS A 73 8.36 6.14 -6.44
N LEU A 74 9.17 5.78 -5.44
CA LEU A 74 8.78 5.91 -4.03
C LEU A 74 8.67 7.39 -3.63
N ILE A 75 7.48 7.82 -3.21
CA ILE A 75 7.26 9.15 -2.63
C ILE A 75 7.32 9.09 -1.10
N LYS A 76 6.56 8.17 -0.51
CA LYS A 76 6.44 8.06 0.95
C LYS A 76 5.97 6.69 1.39
N VAL A 77 6.61 6.12 2.41
CA VAL A 77 6.12 4.94 3.13
C VAL A 77 5.11 5.37 4.18
N ILE A 78 4.02 4.61 4.33
CA ILE A 78 3.04 4.83 5.38
C ILE A 78 3.40 3.96 6.57
N ASP A 79 4.15 4.51 7.52
CA ASP A 79 4.76 3.81 8.66
C ASP A 79 4.25 4.29 10.03
N SER A 80 3.49 5.38 10.06
CA SER A 80 2.90 5.98 11.26
C SER A 80 1.52 6.57 10.97
N SER A 81 0.77 6.88 12.03
CA SER A 81 -0.50 7.61 11.92
C SER A 81 -0.33 9.00 11.29
N ASP A 82 0.81 9.66 11.50
CA ASP A 82 1.12 10.94 10.86
C ASP A 82 1.26 10.77 9.35
N SER A 83 1.90 9.69 8.90
CA SER A 83 2.05 9.35 7.49
C SER A 83 0.69 9.04 6.82
N VAL A 84 -0.30 8.52 7.56
CA VAL A 84 -1.68 8.34 7.06
C VAL A 84 -2.33 9.70 6.76
N GLY A 85 -2.03 10.74 7.55
CA GLY A 85 -2.50 12.10 7.31
C GLY A 85 -2.10 12.66 5.94
N VAL A 86 -0.94 12.26 5.41
CA VAL A 86 -0.49 12.63 4.06
C VAL A 86 -1.43 12.04 3.01
N VAL A 87 -1.73 10.75 3.10
CA VAL A 87 -2.68 10.09 2.17
C VAL A 87 -4.07 10.69 2.30
N MET A 88 -4.53 10.99 3.52
CA MET A 88 -5.81 11.66 3.74
C MET A 88 -5.92 13.01 3.04
N ASN A 89 -4.84 13.78 3.00
CA ASN A 89 -4.81 15.06 2.30
C ASN A 89 -4.91 14.87 0.78
N GLU A 90 -4.20 13.87 0.21
CA GLU A 90 -4.34 13.51 -1.20
C GLU A 90 -5.78 13.08 -1.53
N VAL A 91 -6.38 12.23 -0.68
CA VAL A 91 -7.77 11.74 -0.84
C VAL A 91 -8.81 12.85 -0.72
N LYS A 92 -8.62 13.82 0.18
CA LYS A 92 -9.50 15.00 0.33
C LYS A 92 -9.55 15.85 -0.94
N ASN A 93 -8.45 15.92 -1.67
CA ASN A 93 -8.41 16.65 -2.94
C ASN A 93 -9.22 15.95 -4.04
N LEU A 94 -9.47 14.64 -3.90
CA LEU A 94 -10.16 13.80 -4.89
C LEU A 94 -11.63 13.52 -4.55
N SER A 95 -12.00 13.53 -3.27
CA SER A 95 -13.36 13.19 -2.84
C SER A 95 -13.90 14.14 -1.76
N SER A 96 -15.14 14.57 -1.93
CA SER A 96 -15.86 15.47 -1.02
C SER A 96 -16.25 14.82 0.32
N GLN A 97 -16.03 13.50 0.47
CA GLN A 97 -16.28 12.72 1.69
C GLN A 97 -15.14 11.71 1.87
N PRO A 98 -13.98 12.13 2.38
CA PRO A 98 -12.91 11.20 2.72
C PRO A 98 -13.39 10.31 3.88
N GLY A 99 -13.67 9.04 3.59
CA GLY A 99 -13.84 8.04 4.63
C GLY A 99 -12.57 7.95 5.49
N GLU A 100 -12.70 7.50 6.74
CA GLU A 100 -11.54 7.26 7.60
C GLU A 100 -10.65 6.18 6.97
N LEU A 101 -9.37 6.48 6.77
CA LEU A 101 -8.42 5.50 6.26
C LEU A 101 -8.10 4.51 7.39
N PRO A 102 -8.15 3.20 7.13
CA PRO A 102 -8.00 2.19 8.15
C PRO A 102 -6.54 2.04 8.60
N ASP A 103 -6.35 1.81 9.90
CA ASP A 103 -5.02 1.64 10.53
C ASP A 103 -4.19 0.51 9.93
N TYR A 104 -4.83 -0.48 9.27
CA TYR A 104 -4.09 -1.57 8.67
C TYR A 104 -3.12 -1.11 7.60
N LEU A 105 -3.27 0.10 7.04
CA LEU A 105 -2.36 0.68 6.05
C LEU A 105 -0.95 0.93 6.60
N ILE A 106 -0.84 1.16 7.91
CA ILE A 106 0.42 1.44 8.58
C ILE A 106 1.36 0.24 8.48
N GLY A 107 2.57 0.52 8.00
CA GLY A 107 3.66 -0.42 7.79
C GLY A 107 3.54 -1.28 6.53
N ARG A 108 2.40 -1.29 5.84
CA ARG A 108 2.17 -2.15 4.64
C ARG A 108 1.79 -1.39 3.38
N SER A 109 1.79 -0.07 3.40
CA SER A 109 1.46 0.73 2.22
C SER A 109 2.51 1.80 1.93
N MET A 110 2.50 2.28 0.69
CA MET A 110 3.37 3.35 0.21
C MET A 110 2.67 4.14 -0.89
N LEU A 111 2.99 5.43 -0.94
CA LEU A 111 2.60 6.35 -2.00
C LEU A 111 3.71 6.39 -3.04
N VAL A 112 3.33 6.31 -4.31
CA VAL A 112 4.25 6.31 -5.44
C VAL A 112 3.79 7.22 -6.57
N ALA A 113 4.75 7.71 -7.36
CA ALA A 113 4.52 8.50 -8.58
C ALA A 113 4.29 7.62 -9.81
#